data_AF-A0A3B8Z686-F1
#
_entry.id   AF-A0A3B8Z686-F1
#
_cell.length_a   1.000
_cell.length_b   1.000
_cell.length_c   1.000
_cell.angle_alpha   90.00
_cell.angle_beta   90.00
_cell.angle_gamma   90.00
#
_symmetry.space_group_name_H-M   'P 1'
#
loop_
_entity.id
_entity.type
_entity.pdbx_description
1 polymer ?
#
loop_
_entity_poly.entity_id
_entity_poly.type
_entity_poly.pdbx_seq_one_letter_code
_entity_poly.pdbx_strand_id
1 'polypeptide(L)' 'MTKSLSKYDVAIIGAGFAGLYALYKLRSLGFSVRVFESGSNVGGTWYWNRFPGARCDVNSLEYSYQFSNELQQEWNWSE' A
#
# COMPACT_ATOMS: atom_id res chain seq x y z
N MET A 1 -16.55 -27.40 11.83
CA MET A 1 -15.14 -26.97 11.90
C MET A 1 -15.08 -25.63 12.61
N THR A 2 -14.58 -25.58 13.84
CA THR A 2 -14.39 -24.33 14.58
C THR A 2 -13.18 -23.59 13.99
N LYS A 3 -13.41 -22.40 13.45
CA LYS A 3 -12.36 -21.56 12.87
C LYS A 3 -11.48 -21.06 14.01
N SER A 4 -10.21 -21.49 14.06
CA SER A 4 -9.22 -20.94 14.98
C SER A 4 -9.08 -19.43 14.75
N LEU A 5 -9.25 -18.62 15.79
CA LEU A 5 -9.05 -17.19 15.73
C LEU A 5 -7.55 -16.90 15.66
N SER A 6 -7.06 -16.54 14.48
CA SER A 6 -5.68 -16.08 14.33
C SER A 6 -5.51 -14.71 14.99
N LYS A 7 -4.59 -14.62 15.96
CA LYS A 7 -4.23 -13.37 16.65
C LYS A 7 -3.14 -12.63 15.86
N TYR A 8 -3.33 -11.34 15.64
CA TYR A 8 -2.35 -10.42 15.07
C TYR A 8 -2.12 -9.26 16.05
N ASP A 9 -0.93 -8.69 16.03
CA ASP A 9 -0.62 -7.49 16.83
C ASP A 9 -1.30 -6.25 16.26
N VAL A 10 -1.41 -6.18 14.92
CA VAL A 10 -2.03 -5.05 14.22
C VAL A 10 -2.93 -5.52 13.07
N ALA A 11 -4.13 -4.95 13.00
CA ALA A 11 -5.02 -5.05 11.85
C ALA A 11 -5.09 -3.70 11.12
N ILE A 12 -4.87 -3.71 9.81
CA ILE A 12 -4.94 -2.53 8.95
C ILE A 12 -6.14 -2.67 8.01
N ILE A 13 -6.94 -1.61 7.88
CA ILE A 13 -8.05 -1.54 6.94
C ILE A 13 -7.65 -0.63 5.77
N GLY A 14 -7.60 -1.21 4.57
CA GLY A 14 -7.16 -0.57 3.33
C GLY A 14 -5.74 -0.97 2.91
N ALA A 15 -5.56 -1.31 1.64
CA ALA A 15 -4.30 -1.63 0.97
C ALA A 15 -3.98 -0.59 -0.13
N GLY A 16 -4.27 0.68 0.14
CA GLY A 16 -3.73 1.82 -0.60
C GLY A 16 -2.32 2.20 -0.13
N PHE A 17 -1.83 3.36 -0.56
CA PHE A 17 -0.48 3.85 -0.25
C PHE A 17 -0.16 3.78 1.27
N ALA A 18 -1.00 4.35 2.12
CA ALA A 18 -0.77 4.33 3.56
C ALA A 18 -0.73 2.90 4.15
N GLY A 19 -1.67 2.05 3.75
CA GLY A 19 -1.79 0.69 4.28
C GLY A 19 -0.64 -0.23 3.90
N LEU A 20 -0.16 -0.12 2.65
CA LEU A 20 1.00 -0.89 2.18
C LEU A 20 2.28 -0.48 2.91
N TYR A 21 2.52 0.84 3.07
CA TYR A 21 3.69 1.30 3.81
C TYR A 21 3.62 0.94 5.29
N ALA A 22 2.46 1.07 5.93
CA ALA A 22 2.26 0.65 7.31
C ALA A 22 2.52 -0.86 7.47
N LEU A 23 2.03 -1.70 6.56
CA LEU A 23 2.31 -3.13 6.56
C LEU A 23 3.82 -3.41 6.47
N TYR A 24 4.51 -2.78 5.52
CA TYR A 24 5.95 -2.92 5.33
C TYR A 24 6.72 -2.52 6.59
N LYS A 25 6.43 -1.32 7.13
CA LYS A 25 7.13 -0.77 8.29
C LYS A 25 6.89 -1.59 9.55
N LEU A 26 5.65 -1.98 9.85
CA LEU A 26 5.33 -2.76 11.04
C LEU A 26 5.92 -4.17 10.98
N ARG A 27 5.95 -4.81 9.79
CA ARG A 27 6.65 -6.08 9.61
C ARG A 27 8.15 -5.95 9.84
N SER A 28 8.78 -4.87 9.37
CA SER A 28 10.20 -4.61 9.64
C SER A 28 10.52 -4.42 11.14
N LEU A 29 9.52 -4.04 11.94
CA LEU A 29 9.62 -3.91 13.39
C LEU A 29 9.27 -5.20 14.15
N GLY A 30 8.98 -6.30 13.43
CA GLY A 30 8.70 -7.62 14.02
C GLY A 30 7.25 -7.86 14.43
N PHE A 31 6.31 -6.96 14.12
CA PHE A 31 4.89 -7.17 14.42
C PHE A 31 4.25 -8.19 13.46
N SER A 32 3.33 -8.99 13.99
CA SER A 32 2.40 -9.79 13.20
C SER A 32 1.24 -8.91 12.72
N VAL A 33 1.13 -8.72 11.40
CA VAL A 33 0.21 -7.74 10.81
C VAL A 33 -0.68 -8.39 9.76
N ARG A 34 -1.97 -8.02 9.78
CA ARG A 34 -2.93 -8.37 8.73
C ARG A 34 -3.56 -7.12 8.13
N VAL A 35 -3.59 -7.06 6.80
CA VAL A 35 -4.30 -6.03 6.04
C VAL A 35 -5.58 -6.63 5.47
N PHE A 36 -6.66 -5.85 5.49
CA PHE A 36 -7.91 -6.15 4.81
C PHE A 36 -8.18 -5.05 3.78
N GLU A 37 -8.49 -5.44 2.55
CA GLU A 37 -8.82 -4.53 1.46
C GLU A 37 -10.18 -4.94 0.88
N SER A 38 -11.02 -3.96 0.57
CA SER A 38 -12.32 -4.20 -0.05
C SER A 38 -12.18 -4.49 -1.55
N GLY A 39 -11.16 -3.93 -2.20
CA GLY A 39 -10.81 -4.20 -3.59
C GLY A 39 -10.23 -5.60 -3.76
N SER A 40 -10.33 -6.12 -4.98
CA SER A 40 -9.69 -7.41 -5.29
C SER A 40 -8.18 -7.30 -5.50
N ASN A 41 -7.61 -6.09 -5.42
CA ASN A 41 -6.16 -5.86 -5.43
C ASN A 41 -5.79 -4.57 -4.68
N VAL A 42 -4.50 -4.33 -4.52
CA VAL A 42 -3.92 -3.15 -3.86
C VAL A 42 -4.06 -1.89 -4.72
N GLY A 43 -3.92 -0.72 -4.09
CA GLY A 43 -3.82 0.58 -4.77
C GLY A 43 -4.76 1.65 -4.22
N GLY A 44 -5.78 1.28 -3.45
CA GLY A 44 -6.73 2.22 -2.86
C GLY A 44 -7.42 3.09 -3.92
N THR A 45 -7.33 4.41 -3.80
CA THR A 45 -7.90 5.36 -4.78
C THR A 45 -7.47 5.05 -6.20
N TRP A 46 -6.20 4.69 -6.43
CA TRP A 46 -5.65 4.37 -7.75
C TRP A 46 -6.13 3.00 -8.28
N TYR A 47 -6.54 2.11 -7.39
CA TYR A 47 -7.18 0.85 -7.78
C TYR A 47 -8.62 1.08 -8.24
N TRP A 48 -9.39 1.89 -7.51
CA TRP A 48 -10.82 2.08 -7.75
C TRP A 48 -11.12 3.10 -8.84
N ASN A 49 -10.36 4.19 -8.92
CA ASN A 49 -10.61 5.29 -9.86
C ASN A 49 -9.75 5.15 -11.11
N ARG A 50 -10.32 4.52 -12.14
CA ARG A 50 -9.68 4.32 -13.46
C ARG A 50 -10.49 4.93 -14.60
N PHE A 51 -11.19 6.03 -14.32
CA PHE A 51 -11.88 6.77 -15.35
C PHE A 51 -10.85 7.46 -16.28
N PRO A 52 -11.19 7.74 -17.54
CA PRO A 52 -10.28 8.40 -18.48
C PRO A 52 -9.79 9.76 -17.95
N GLY A 53 -8.47 9.98 -17.95
CA GLY A 53 -7.85 11.23 -17.49
C GLY A 53 -7.57 11.29 -15.98
N ALA A 54 -7.83 10.23 -15.21
CA ALA A 54 -7.40 10.16 -13.82
C ALA A 54 -5.88 10.36 -13.68
N ARG A 55 -5.46 11.35 -12.88
CA ARG A 55 -4.06 11.75 -12.67
C ARG A 55 -3.86 12.31 -11.27
N CYS A 56 -2.60 12.49 -10.87
CA CYS A 56 -2.25 13.26 -9.68
C CYS A 56 -1.94 14.72 -10.05
N ASP A 57 -2.06 15.60 -9.06
CA ASP A 57 -1.80 17.04 -9.19
C ASP A 57 -0.42 17.46 -8.65
N VAL A 58 0.34 16.48 -8.14
CA VAL A 58 1.69 16.63 -7.61
C VAL A 58 2.66 15.92 -8.55
N ASN A 59 3.89 16.39 -8.69
CA ASN A 59 4.86 15.74 -9.57
C ASN A 59 5.11 14.28 -9.14
N SER A 60 5.22 13.35 -10.09
CA SER A 60 5.38 11.91 -9.81
C SER A 60 6.58 11.58 -8.93
N LEU A 61 7.68 12.34 -9.05
CA LEU A 61 8.86 12.17 -8.18
C LEU A 61 8.54 12.52 -6.72
N GLU A 62 7.72 13.54 -6.51
CA GLU A 62 7.29 13.98 -5.17
C GLU A 62 6.19 13.06 -4.60
N TYR A 63 5.26 12.62 -5.46
CA TYR A 63 4.16 11.72 -5.09
C TYR A 63 4.56 10.24 -5.21
N SER A 64 5.70 9.88 -4.62
CA SER A 64 6.21 8.51 -4.61
C SER A 64 6.77 8.12 -3.24
N TYR A 65 7.00 6.83 -3.02
CA TYR A 65 7.64 6.38 -1.79
C TYR A 65 9.12 6.76 -1.75
N GLN A 66 9.57 7.27 -0.61
CA GLN A 66 10.96 7.67 -0.39
C GLN A 66 11.71 6.73 0.59
N PHE A 67 11.08 5.65 1.04
CA PHE A 67 11.68 4.78 2.08
C PHE A 67 12.72 3.78 1.54
N SER A 68 12.75 3.54 0.23
CA SER A 68 13.68 2.61 -0.43
C SER A 68 14.42 3.37 -1.53
N ASN A 69 15.75 3.32 -1.48
CA ASN A 69 16.59 3.89 -2.52
C ASN A 69 16.55 3.03 -3.77
N GLU A 70 16.46 1.71 -3.60
CA GLU A 70 16.37 0.74 -4.69
C GLU A 70 15.14 1.04 -5.56
N LEU A 71 13.97 1.20 -4.93
CA LEU A 71 12.73 1.53 -5.64
C LEU A 71 12.84 2.86 -6.40
N GLN A 72 13.47 3.87 -5.79
CA GLN A 72 13.66 5.18 -6.42
C GLN A 72 14.57 5.12 -7.64
N GLN A 73 15.56 4.22 -7.66
CA GLN A 73 16.47 4.07 -8.81
C GLN A 73 15.92 3.10 -9.88
N GLU A 74 15.11 2.12 -9.49
CA GLU A 74 14.53 1.15 -10.41
C GLU A 74 13.35 1.73 -11.20
N TRP A 75 12.52 2.55 -10.55
CA TRP A 75 11.28 3.04 -11.14
C TRP A 75 11.50 4.29 -12.00
N ASN A 76 11.06 4.22 -13.26
CA ASN A 76 11.13 5.34 -14.21
C ASN A 76 9.73 5.92 -14.42
N TRP A 77 9.52 7.15 -13.96
CA TRP A 77 8.29 7.90 -14.23
C TRP A 77 8.31 8.46 -15.66
N SER A 78 7.22 8.28 -16.39
CA SER A 78 7.07 8.80 -17.76
C SER A 78 6.46 10.20 -17.82
N GLU A 79 5.83 10.64 -16.74
CA GLU A 79 5.20 11.95 -16.52
C GLU A 79 5.51 12.45 -15.11
#